data_AF-A0AAN4ZUA7-F1
#
_entry.id   AF-A0AAN4ZUA7-F1
#
_cell.length_a   1.000
_cell.length_b   1.000
_cell.length_c   1.000
_cell.angle_alpha   90.00
_cell.angle_beta   90.00
_cell.angle_gamma   90.00
#
_symmetry.space_group_name_H-M   'P 1'
#
loop_
_entity.id
_entity.type
_entity.pdbx_description
1 polymer ?
#
loop_
_entity_poly.entity_id
_entity_poly.type
_entity_poly.pdbx_seq_one_letter_code
_entity_poly.pdbx_strand_id
1 'polypeptide(L)'
;FAILLVGLMPIASGLKCALGGEINGKGGFTHVPCADDYCLTRETTVDSVHETSKSCGLAICRVLGCASSTSSANGHTSTAKTCCCKGDL
;
A
#
# COMPACT_ATOMS: atom_id res chain seq x y z
N PHE A 1 -9.47 39.18 20.62
CA PHE A 1 -8.73 38.61 19.48
C PHE A 1 -8.29 37.21 19.87
N ALA A 2 -9.02 36.18 19.46
CA ALA A 2 -8.66 34.78 19.73
C ALA A 2 -8.33 34.13 18.39
N ILE A 3 -7.04 33.85 18.17
CA ILE A 3 -6.56 33.14 16.98
C ILE A 3 -6.57 31.66 17.35
N LEU A 4 -7.63 30.96 16.95
CA LEU A 4 -7.71 29.51 17.04
C LEU A 4 -6.75 28.95 15.97
N LEU A 5 -5.52 28.65 16.38
CA LEU A 5 -4.57 27.84 15.59
C LEU A 5 -5.11 26.40 15.53
N VAL A 6 -6.11 26.17 14.68
CA VAL A 6 -6.42 24.82 14.21
C VAL A 6 -5.25 24.44 13.31
N GLY A 7 -4.28 23.75 13.90
CA GLY A 7 -3.18 23.17 13.15
C GLY A 7 -3.74 22.45 11.94
N LEU A 8 -3.26 22.81 10.75
CA LEU A 8 -3.46 22.07 9.53
C LEU A 8 -2.84 20.68 9.69
N MET A 9 -3.53 19.78 10.39
CA MET A 9 -3.44 18.38 10.05
C MET A 9 -3.96 18.30 8.62
N PRO A 10 -3.22 17.70 7.66
CA PRO A 10 -3.76 17.46 6.34
C PRO A 10 -5.07 16.72 6.56
N ILE A 11 -6.16 17.35 6.12
CA ILE A 11 -7.48 16.73 6.09
C ILE A 11 -7.22 15.45 5.32
N ALA A 12 -7.21 14.31 6.01
CA ALA A 12 -7.12 13.02 5.36
C ALA A 12 -8.23 13.05 4.31
N SER A 13 -7.86 13.07 3.02
CA SER A 13 -8.80 12.83 1.95
C SER A 13 -9.59 11.61 2.42
N GLY A 14 -10.92 11.68 2.51
CA GLY A 14 -11.75 10.66 3.19
C GLY A 14 -11.63 9.22 2.65
N LEU A 15 -10.69 9.01 1.74
CA LEU A 15 -10.12 7.76 1.29
C LEU A 15 -9.74 6.84 2.44
N LYS A 16 -10.31 5.65 2.45
CA LYS A 16 -9.86 4.58 3.34
C LYS A 16 -9.11 3.55 2.50
N CYS A 17 -7.84 3.36 2.80
CA CYS A 17 -7.11 2.25 2.24
C CYS A 17 -7.17 1.07 3.21
N ALA A 18 -7.33 -0.13 2.66
CA ALA A 18 -6.93 -1.35 3.34
C ALA A 18 -5.44 -1.25 3.76
N LEU A 19 -5.19 -1.25 5.06
CA LEU A 19 -3.87 -1.36 5.68
C LEU A 19 -3.76 -2.75 6.29
N GLY A 20 -2.69 -3.47 5.99
CA GLY A 20 -2.47 -4.79 6.56
C GLY A 20 -1.59 -5.66 5.71
N GLY A 21 -1.50 -6.92 6.13
CA GLY A 21 -0.66 -7.92 5.50
C GLY A 21 -1.31 -9.29 5.58
N GLU A 22 -1.06 -10.09 4.57
CA GLU A 22 -1.49 -11.46 4.45
C GLU A 22 -0.33 -12.31 3.94
N ILE A 23 -0.12 -13.48 4.54
CA ILE A 23 0.85 -14.48 4.09
C ILE A 23 0.08 -15.77 3.83
N ASN A 24 0.11 -16.25 2.58
CA ASN A 24 -0.59 -17.45 2.13
C ASN A 24 -2.09 -17.47 2.51
N GLY A 25 -2.82 -16.38 2.33
CA GLY A 25 -4.24 -16.33 2.72
C GLY A 25 -4.48 -16.05 4.21
N LYS A 26 -3.42 -15.94 5.02
CA LYS A 26 -3.54 -15.71 6.47
C LYS A 26 -3.08 -14.32 6.85
N GLY A 27 -4.00 -13.56 7.41
CA GLY A 27 -3.76 -12.20 7.85
C GLY A 27 -5.05 -11.41 7.92
N GLY A 28 -4.95 -10.10 7.78
CA GLY A 28 -6.10 -9.23 7.81
C GLY A 28 -5.78 -7.84 7.32
N PHE A 29 -6.80 -7.18 6.80
CA PHE A 29 -6.74 -5.79 6.38
C PHE A 29 -7.74 -4.99 7.20
N THR A 30 -7.32 -3.78 7.59
CA THR A 30 -8.18 -2.82 8.28
C THR A 30 -8.21 -1.53 7.48
N HIS A 31 -9.38 -0.92 7.36
CA HIS A 31 -9.53 0.29 6.57
C HIS A 31 -9.15 1.49 7.43
N VAL A 32 -8.08 2.19 7.03
CA VAL A 32 -7.59 3.37 7.75
C VAL A 32 -7.68 4.61 6.86
N PRO A 33 -8.00 5.78 7.43
CA PRO A 33 -7.96 7.03 6.69
C PRO A 33 -6.51 7.36 6.30
N CYS A 34 -6.29 7.70 5.03
CA CYS A 34 -4.97 8.04 4.51
C CYS A 34 -4.84 9.55 4.24
N ALA A 35 -3.63 10.09 4.40
CA ALA A 35 -3.35 11.49 4.10
C ALA A 35 -3.24 11.76 2.58
N ASP A 36 -2.96 10.74 1.78
CA ASP A 36 -2.88 10.78 0.32
C ASP A 36 -4.07 10.04 -0.30
N ASP A 37 -4.47 10.47 -1.50
CA ASP A 37 -5.55 9.86 -2.31
C ASP A 37 -5.17 8.53 -2.97
N TYR A 38 -4.04 7.94 -2.58
CA TYR A 38 -3.49 6.72 -3.17
C TYR A 38 -3.36 5.61 -2.15
N CYS A 39 -3.57 4.38 -2.58
CA CYS A 39 -3.28 3.16 -1.84
C CYS A 39 -2.15 2.40 -2.53
N LEU A 40 -1.19 1.91 -1.75
CA LEU A 40 -0.08 1.06 -2.20
C LEU A 40 -0.42 -0.40 -1.87
N THR A 41 -0.38 -1.26 -2.89
CA THR A 41 -0.44 -2.72 -2.72
C THR A 41 0.87 -3.32 -3.18
N ARG A 42 1.46 -4.18 -2.35
CA ARG A 42 2.70 -4.90 -2.64
C ARG A 42 2.47 -6.38 -2.44
N GLU A 43 2.59 -7.14 -3.52
CA GLU A 43 2.46 -8.59 -3.58
C GLU A 43 3.86 -9.16 -3.80
N THR A 44 4.32 -10.06 -2.94
CA THR A 44 5.62 -10.73 -3.07
C THR A 44 5.41 -12.22 -2.97
N THR A 45 5.73 -12.96 -4.02
CA THR A 45 5.75 -14.42 -4.02
C THR A 45 7.19 -14.88 -4.02
N VAL A 46 7.62 -15.61 -2.98
CA VAL A 46 8.92 -16.28 -2.93
C VAL A 46 8.65 -17.78 -2.90
N ASP A 47 8.96 -18.45 -4.00
CA ASP A 47 8.67 -19.86 -4.24
C ASP A 47 7.19 -20.17 -4.08
N SER A 48 6.80 -20.77 -2.95
CA SER A 48 5.42 -21.12 -2.59
C SER A 48 4.81 -20.19 -1.54
N VAL A 49 5.56 -19.21 -1.05
CA VAL A 49 5.10 -18.24 -0.05
C VAL A 49 4.61 -16.99 -0.77
N HIS A 50 3.32 -16.70 -0.67
CA HIS A 50 2.72 -15.49 -1.21
C HIS A 50 2.42 -14.51 -0.07
N GLU A 51 3.02 -13.33 -0.10
CA GLU A 51 2.78 -12.24 0.81
C GLU A 51 2.09 -11.09 0.08
N THR A 52 0.98 -10.60 0.62
CA THR A 52 0.33 -9.38 0.15
C THR A 52 0.30 -8.37 1.28
N SER A 53 0.80 -7.17 1.03
CA SER A 53 0.73 -6.04 1.96
C SER A 53 0.03 -4.87 1.29
N LYS A 54 -0.79 -4.16 2.06
CA LYS A 54 -1.47 -2.95 1.62
C LYS A 54 -1.22 -1.82 2.62
N SER A 55 -1.06 -0.61 2.11
CA SER A 55 -0.78 0.58 2.92
C SER A 55 -1.23 1.85 2.23
N CYS A 56 -1.28 2.96 2.97
CA CYS A 56 -1.48 4.28 2.37
C CYS A 56 -0.34 4.57 1.38
N GLY A 57 -0.72 5.00 0.17
CA GLY A 57 0.21 5.37 -0.88
C GLY A 57 1.05 6.55 -0.46
N LEU A 58 2.37 6.37 -0.46
CA LEU A 58 3.32 7.47 -0.31
C LEU A 58 3.31 8.35 -1.56
N ALA A 59 3.93 9.54 -1.50
CA ALA A 59 4.09 10.44 -2.64
C ALA A 59 4.66 9.75 -3.91
N ILE A 60 5.40 8.65 -3.72
CA ILE A 60 5.93 7.81 -4.80
C ILE A 60 4.82 7.21 -5.69
N CYS A 61 3.62 6.95 -5.15
CA CYS A 61 2.47 6.46 -5.90
C CYS A 61 1.89 7.47 -6.91
N ARG A 62 2.30 8.74 -6.85
CA ARG A 62 1.91 9.74 -7.86
C ARG A 62 2.62 9.52 -9.19
N VAL A 63 3.78 8.87 -9.16
CA VAL A 63 4.64 8.61 -10.33
C VAL A 63 4.76 7.13 -10.65
N LEU A 64 4.61 6.25 -9.65
CA LEU A 64 4.61 4.80 -9.85
C LEU A 64 3.22 4.31 -10.25
N GLY A 65 3.16 3.64 -11.41
CA GLY A 65 2.03 2.80 -11.78
C GLY A 65 2.13 1.41 -11.13
N CYS A 66 1.70 0.38 -11.85
CA CYS A 66 2.00 -1.00 -11.48
C CYS A 66 3.35 -1.42 -12.04
N ALA A 67 4.25 -1.84 -11.15
CA ALA A 67 5.54 -2.42 -11.51
C ALA A 67 5.61 -3.86 -10.98
N SER A 68 6.12 -4.76 -11.81
CA SER A 68 6.39 -6.15 -11.44
C SER A 68 7.85 -6.47 -11.73
N SER A 69 8.45 -7.28 -10.89
CA SER A 69 9.82 -7.75 -11.02
C SER A 69 9.86 -9.21 -10.65
N THR A 70 10.48 -10.02 -11.51
CA THR A 70 10.70 -11.44 -11.25
C THR A 70 12.19 -11.69 -11.28
N SER A 71 12.69 -12.39 -10.28
CA SER A 71 14.06 -12.83 -10.17
C SER A 71 14.08 -14.31 -9.85
N SER A 72 15.05 -15.02 -10.40
CA SER A 72 15.29 -16.42 -10.07
C SER A 72 16.78 -16.64 -9.86
N ALA A 73 17.11 -17.27 -8.74
CA ALA A 73 18.48 -17.58 -8.36
C ALA A 73 18.50 -18.91 -7.60
N ASN A 74 19.43 -19.81 -7.95
CA ASN A 74 19.60 -21.12 -7.31
C ASN A 74 18.30 -21.95 -7.18
N GLY A 75 17.45 -21.94 -8.21
CA GLY A 75 16.17 -22.68 -8.20
C GLY A 75 15.06 -22.03 -7.37
N HIS A 76 15.35 -20.92 -6.68
CA HIS A 76 14.35 -20.09 -6.04
C HIS A 76 13.77 -19.09 -7.04
N THR A 77 12.46 -18.85 -6.98
CA THR A 77 11.78 -17.83 -7.80
C THR A 77 11.13 -16.81 -6.90
N SER A 78 11.53 -15.54 -7.04
CA SER A 78 10.91 -14.42 -6.34
C SER A 78 10.25 -13.48 -7.33
N THR A 79 8.94 -13.27 -7.17
CA THR A 79 8.17 -12.27 -7.90
C THR A 79 7.72 -11.20 -6.92
N ALA A 80 8.00 -9.94 -7.20
CA ALA A 80 7.49 -8.80 -6.46
C ALA A 80 6.70 -7.91 -7.41
N LYS A 81 5.49 -7.55 -7.00
CA LYS A 81 4.60 -6.64 -7.71
C LYS A 81 4.17 -5.54 -6.77
N THR A 82 4.29 -4.31 -7.24
CA THR A 82 3.94 -3.09 -6.50
C THR A 82 3.00 -2.29 -7.37
N CYS A 83 1.80 -2.01 -6.86
CA CYS A 83 0.78 -1.25 -7.56
C CYS A 83 0.29 -0.11 -6.69
N CYS A 84 0.10 1.05 -7.32
CA CYS A 84 -0.53 2.20 -6.73
C CYS A 84 -1.89 2.43 -7.39
N CYS A 85 -2.94 2.51 -6.57
CA CYS A 85 -4.30 2.78 -7.02
C CYS A 85 -4.77 4.08 -6.39
N LYS A 86 -5.55 4.88 -7.13
CA LYS A 86 -6.22 6.09 -6.61
C LYS A 86 -7.66 5.73 -6.25
N GLY A 87 -8.09 5.92 -5.01
CA GLY A 87 -9.45 5.54 -4.57
C GLY A 87 -9.47 4.66 -3.31
N ASP A 88 -10.66 4.47 -2.74
CA ASP A 88 -10.91 3.45 -1.71
C ASP A 88 -10.71 2.04 -2.30
N LEU A 89 -10.16 1.13 -1.48
CA LEU A 89 -9.75 -0.21 -1.88
C LEU A 89 -10.19 -1.25 -0.85
#